data_AF-A0A1A7KDW9-F1
#
_entry.id   AF-A0A1A7KDW9-F1
#
_cell.length_a   1.000
_cell.length_b   1.000
_cell.length_c   1.000
_cell.angle_alpha   90.00
_cell.angle_beta   90.00
_cell.angle_gamma   90.00
#
_symmetry.space_group_name_H-M   'P 1'
#
loop_
_entity.id
_entity.type
_entity.pdbx_description
1 polymer ?
#
loop_
_entity_poly.entity_id
_entity_poly.type
_entity_poly.pdbx_seq_one_letter_code
_entity_poly.pdbx_strand_id
1 'polypeptide(L)'
;MPYIYTKTDRKPLCYETELIVDDIKMLAQHVGLLLLGKHRHVSAILSAKNRSISPSTSTMIDRSIRQLTVKTEEQRWKRDGWLFQMMTWISIRFEQPNVNLFSQPPHTNPAQHGIDGLGVILTTENKIKAIIIAEDKYTENPRKTIKEQVWPEFNSFELGEFDSHLVTQITALLSHLSDDEVDDIIENDIYKTSNRIYRAGITPLASKFSAEHKMKLFKGYSDCVPGIDQLRRQTLTFSQLNIRNWMDTFSDEIIKFLETQRS
;
A
#
# COMPACT_ATOMS: atom_id res chain seq x y z
N MET A 1 1.11 18.07 0.04
CA MET A 1 1.36 16.62 0.02
C MET A 1 0.88 16.07 1.35
N PRO A 2 0.12 14.96 1.41
CA PRO A 2 -0.56 14.56 2.65
C PRO A 2 0.37 14.00 3.73
N TYR A 3 1.63 13.67 3.38
CA TYR A 3 2.55 12.94 4.24
C TYR A 3 3.90 13.63 4.41
N ILE A 4 4.48 13.41 5.59
CA ILE A 4 5.90 13.53 5.89
C ILE A 4 6.43 12.14 6.24
N TYR A 5 7.72 11.90 5.97
CA TYR A 5 8.38 10.63 6.20
C TYR A 5 9.58 10.79 7.12
N THR A 6 9.70 9.89 8.07
CA THR A 6 10.99 9.63 8.73
C THR A 6 11.54 8.32 8.20
N LYS A 7 12.68 8.39 7.50
CA LYS A 7 13.36 7.22 6.96
C LYS A 7 14.57 6.87 7.80
N THR A 8 14.68 5.62 8.21
CA THR A 8 15.82 5.12 9.00
C THR A 8 16.38 3.86 8.35
N ASP A 9 17.68 3.86 8.08
CA ASP A 9 18.38 2.66 7.67
C ASP A 9 18.67 1.78 8.91
N ARG A 10 18.10 0.58 8.97
CA ARG A 10 18.26 -0.38 10.07
C ARG A 10 19.21 -1.51 9.70
N LYS A 11 20.34 -1.21 9.06
CA LYS A 11 21.30 -2.24 8.60
C LYS A 11 21.62 -3.29 9.67
N PRO A 12 21.62 -4.58 9.31
CA PRO A 12 21.31 -5.18 8.00
C PRO A 12 19.81 -5.55 7.80
N LEU A 13 18.93 -5.19 8.75
CA LEU A 13 17.59 -5.74 8.86
C LEU A 13 16.64 -5.24 7.76
N CYS A 14 16.37 -3.94 7.69
CA CYS A 14 15.39 -3.36 6.76
C CYS A 14 15.59 -1.86 6.57
N TYR A 15 14.94 -1.27 5.58
CA TYR A 15 14.71 0.16 5.51
C TYR A 15 13.37 0.50 6.17
N GLU A 16 13.42 1.33 7.20
CA GLU A 16 12.25 1.75 7.95
C GLU A 16 11.72 3.07 7.43
N THR A 17 10.42 3.10 7.15
CA THR A 17 9.66 4.32 6.90
C THR A 17 8.60 4.49 7.99
N GLU A 18 8.64 5.61 8.70
CA GLU A 18 7.54 6.05 9.55
C GLU A 18 6.74 7.13 8.83
N LEU A 19 5.45 6.85 8.66
CA LEU A 19 4.49 7.72 8.03
C LEU A 19 3.95 8.73 9.05
N ILE A 20 3.99 10.01 8.69
CA ILE A 20 3.37 11.08 9.45
C ILE A 20 2.36 11.77 8.52
N VAL A 21 1.11 11.93 8.98
CA VAL A 21 0.10 12.66 8.21
C VAL A 21 0.19 14.14 8.56
N ASP A 22 0.56 14.95 7.58
CA ASP A 22 0.71 16.40 7.71
C ASP A 22 -0.57 17.14 7.29
N ASP A 23 -1.27 16.61 6.28
CA ASP A 23 -2.55 17.17 5.80
C ASP A 23 -3.59 16.06 5.66
N ILE A 24 -4.40 15.90 6.72
CA ILE A 24 -5.48 14.92 6.78
C ILE A 24 -6.59 15.19 5.74
N LYS A 25 -6.82 16.46 5.38
CA LYS A 25 -7.87 16.82 4.41
C LYS A 25 -7.44 16.45 3.00
N MET A 26 -6.20 16.77 2.62
CA MET A 26 -5.64 16.33 1.35
C MET A 26 -5.58 14.81 1.25
N LEU A 27 -5.22 14.13 2.35
CA LEU A 27 -5.26 12.67 2.39
C LEU A 27 -6.68 12.14 2.18
N ALA A 28 -7.68 12.74 2.84
CA ALA A 28 -9.08 12.35 2.73
C ALA A 28 -9.61 12.54 1.31
N GLN A 29 -9.19 13.59 0.61
CA GLN A 29 -9.51 13.79 -0.81
C GLN A 29 -8.96 12.65 -1.68
N HIS A 30 -7.68 12.31 -1.52
CA HIS A 30 -7.08 11.21 -2.26
C HIS A 30 -7.76 9.87 -1.98
N VAL A 31 -8.00 9.54 -0.71
CA VAL A 31 -8.68 8.30 -0.31
C VAL A 31 -10.14 8.28 -0.79
N GLY A 32 -10.85 9.40 -0.72
CA GLY A 32 -12.20 9.53 -1.28
C GLY A 32 -12.24 9.26 -2.78
N LEU A 33 -11.25 9.75 -3.55
CA LEU A 33 -11.13 9.42 -4.97
C LEU A 33 -10.83 7.93 -5.19
N LEU A 34 -10.02 7.29 -4.33
CA LEU A 34 -9.78 5.83 -4.39
C LEU A 34 -11.08 5.04 -4.16
N LEU A 35 -11.89 5.43 -3.16
CA LEU A 35 -13.19 4.83 -2.88
C LEU A 35 -14.18 4.95 -4.04
N LEU A 36 -14.06 6.01 -4.84
CA LEU A 36 -14.85 6.22 -6.06
C LEU A 36 -14.26 5.47 -7.28
N GLY A 37 -13.26 4.61 -7.09
CA GLY A 37 -12.59 3.88 -8.16
C GLY A 37 -11.63 4.72 -9.01
N LYS A 38 -11.39 5.99 -8.65
CA LYS A 38 -10.62 6.97 -9.43
C LYS A 38 -9.11 6.87 -9.17
N HIS A 39 -8.57 5.68 -8.93
CA HIS A 39 -7.15 5.45 -8.66
C HIS A 39 -6.20 6.01 -9.75
N ARG A 40 -6.58 5.99 -11.02
CA ARG A 40 -5.80 6.61 -12.12
C ARG A 40 -5.73 8.14 -12.01
N HIS A 41 -6.75 8.79 -11.43
CA HIS A 41 -6.72 10.23 -11.18
C HIS A 41 -5.79 10.55 -10.02
N VAL A 42 -5.87 9.78 -8.92
CA VAL A 42 -4.95 9.94 -7.78
C VAL A 42 -3.50 9.72 -8.22
N SER A 43 -3.23 8.67 -9.01
CA SER A 43 -1.89 8.44 -9.59
C SER A 43 -1.38 9.62 -10.41
N ALA A 44 -2.22 10.21 -11.26
CA ALA A 44 -1.86 11.39 -12.05
C ALA A 44 -1.56 12.61 -11.16
N ILE A 45 -2.40 12.89 -10.16
CA ILE A 45 -2.21 13.99 -9.20
C ILE A 45 -0.87 13.84 -8.47
N LEU A 46 -0.55 12.63 -7.98
CA LEU A 46 0.70 12.36 -7.27
C LEU A 46 1.94 12.48 -8.17
N SER A 47 1.77 12.28 -9.48
CA SER A 47 2.82 12.53 -10.48
C SER A 47 2.84 13.97 -11.01
N ALA A 48 2.18 14.91 -10.32
CA ALA A 48 2.03 16.31 -10.73
C ALA A 48 1.46 16.51 -12.15
N LYS A 49 0.67 15.54 -12.63
CA LYS A 49 -0.02 15.61 -13.92
C LYS A 49 -1.41 16.21 -13.70
N ASN A 50 -1.77 17.21 -14.52
CA ASN A 50 -3.11 17.77 -14.51
C ASN A 50 -4.09 16.79 -15.16
N ARG A 51 -5.16 16.46 -14.43
CA ARG A 51 -6.26 15.64 -14.94
C ARG A 51 -7.57 16.16 -14.38
N SER A 52 -8.53 16.46 -15.25
CA SER A 52 -9.89 16.78 -14.84
C SER A 52 -10.52 15.57 -14.16
N ILE A 53 -11.08 15.76 -12.98
CA ILE A 53 -11.84 14.73 -12.28
C ILE A 53 -13.27 14.80 -12.81
N SER A 54 -13.72 13.76 -13.53
CA SER A 54 -15.14 13.67 -13.92
C SER A 54 -16.02 13.55 -12.67
N PRO A 55 -17.24 14.12 -12.66
CA PRO A 55 -18.18 13.94 -11.55
C PRO A 55 -18.48 12.47 -11.27
N SER A 56 -18.72 12.13 -10.01
CA SER A 56 -19.21 10.80 -9.62
C SER A 56 -20.73 10.79 -9.59
N THR A 57 -21.35 9.62 -9.83
CA THR A 57 -22.80 9.49 -9.62
C THR A 57 -23.13 9.46 -8.13
N SER A 58 -24.32 9.93 -7.75
CA SER A 58 -24.82 9.86 -6.37
C SER A 58 -24.79 8.44 -5.81
N THR A 59 -25.10 7.43 -6.64
CA THR A 59 -25.05 6.01 -6.25
C THR A 59 -23.64 5.56 -5.83
N MET A 60 -22.59 6.00 -6.53
CA MET A 60 -21.21 5.69 -6.16
C MET A 60 -20.85 6.34 -4.83
N ILE A 61 -21.23 7.60 -4.64
CA ILE A 61 -20.99 8.36 -3.41
C ILE A 61 -21.70 7.69 -2.23
N ASP A 62 -22.99 7.37 -2.37
CA ASP A 62 -23.77 6.71 -1.32
C ASP A 62 -23.20 5.34 -0.97
N ARG A 63 -22.69 4.59 -1.95
CA ARG A 63 -22.01 3.31 -1.70
C ARG A 63 -20.74 3.53 -0.89
N SER A 64 -19.88 4.46 -1.28
CA SER A 64 -18.63 4.74 -0.57
C SER A 64 -18.90 5.19 0.88
N ILE A 65 -19.88 6.06 1.10
CA ILE A 65 -20.29 6.50 2.46
C ILE A 65 -20.82 5.32 3.29
N ARG A 66 -21.64 4.43 2.70
CA ARG A 66 -22.10 3.23 3.39
C ARG A 66 -20.95 2.30 3.79
N GLN A 67 -19.88 2.20 3.00
CA GLN A 67 -18.71 1.38 3.34
C GLN A 67 -17.88 2.00 4.48
N LEU A 68 -17.94 3.32 4.66
CA LEU A 68 -17.28 4.03 5.77
C LEU A 68 -18.12 4.07 7.05
N THR A 69 -19.44 3.92 6.92
CA THR A 69 -20.36 3.95 8.06
C THR A 69 -20.31 2.64 8.82
N VAL A 70 -19.91 2.69 10.09
CA VAL A 70 -19.72 1.51 10.95
C VAL A 70 -20.82 1.46 12.01
N LYS A 71 -21.33 0.26 12.31
CA LYS A 71 -22.35 0.01 13.35
C LYS A 71 -21.85 -0.89 14.47
N THR A 72 -20.75 -1.61 14.25
CA THR A 72 -20.15 -2.53 15.21
C THR A 72 -18.63 -2.31 15.27
N GLU A 73 -18.00 -2.73 16.36
CA GLU A 73 -16.55 -2.63 16.51
C GLU A 73 -15.81 -3.50 15.48
N GLU A 74 -16.39 -4.63 15.08
CA GLU A 74 -15.83 -5.47 14.00
C GLU A 74 -15.83 -4.73 12.65
N GLN A 75 -16.92 -4.04 12.31
CA GLN A 75 -16.98 -3.22 11.09
C GLN A 75 -15.97 -2.07 11.15
N ARG A 76 -15.81 -1.48 12.34
CA ARG A 76 -14.83 -0.44 12.60
C ARG A 76 -13.40 -0.91 12.34
N TRP A 77 -13.05 -2.07 12.87
CA TRP A 77 -11.77 -2.74 12.58
C TRP A 77 -11.53 -2.97 11.09
N LYS A 78 -12.52 -3.52 10.37
CA LYS A 78 -12.40 -3.78 8.92
C LYS A 78 -12.23 -2.49 8.12
N ARG A 79 -12.99 -1.45 8.46
CA ARG A 79 -12.84 -0.12 7.86
C ARG A 79 -11.44 0.46 8.11
N ASP A 80 -10.96 0.42 9.34
CA ASP A 80 -9.64 0.99 9.70
C ASP A 80 -8.50 0.29 8.95
N GLY A 81 -8.56 -1.05 8.84
CA GLY A 81 -7.60 -1.82 8.05
C GLY A 81 -7.63 -1.46 6.57
N TRP A 82 -8.82 -1.31 6.01
CA TRP A 82 -8.98 -0.93 4.61
C TRP A 82 -8.50 0.50 4.32
N LEU A 83 -8.79 1.45 5.21
CA LEU A 83 -8.28 2.82 5.12
C LEU A 83 -6.75 2.84 5.21
N PHE A 84 -6.16 2.02 6.09
CA PHE A 84 -4.71 1.90 6.18
C PHE A 84 -4.10 1.39 4.87
N GLN A 85 -4.67 0.36 4.24
CA GLN A 85 -4.22 -0.12 2.92
C GLN A 85 -4.28 0.97 1.83
N MET A 86 -5.31 1.82 1.84
CA MET A 86 -5.36 2.95 0.91
C MET A 86 -4.29 4.00 1.21
N MET A 87 -4.03 4.26 2.50
CA MET A 87 -2.98 5.18 2.91
C MET A 87 -1.60 4.70 2.47
N THR A 88 -1.28 3.42 2.69
CA THR A 88 0.00 2.82 2.30
C THR A 88 0.15 2.78 0.79
N TRP A 89 -0.92 2.56 0.03
CA TRP A 89 -0.92 2.63 -1.43
C TRP A 89 -0.53 4.02 -1.95
N ILE A 90 -1.13 5.08 -1.40
CA ILE A 90 -0.77 6.47 -1.73
C ILE A 90 0.71 6.71 -1.41
N SER A 91 1.17 6.19 -0.26
CA SER A 91 2.56 6.33 0.16
C SER A 91 3.56 5.73 -0.82
N ILE A 92 3.30 4.53 -1.38
CA ILE A 92 4.21 3.91 -2.37
C ILE A 92 4.43 4.84 -3.55
N ARG A 93 3.34 5.44 -4.06
CA ARG A 93 3.42 6.34 -5.21
C ARG A 93 4.11 7.65 -4.88
N PHE A 94 3.87 8.18 -3.68
CA PHE A 94 4.50 9.42 -3.27
C PHE A 94 6.01 9.27 -3.04
N GLU A 95 6.45 8.15 -2.48
CA GLU A 95 7.88 7.90 -2.21
C GLU A 95 8.72 7.73 -3.49
N GLN A 96 8.08 7.58 -4.64
CA GLN A 96 8.71 7.28 -5.92
C GLN A 96 8.37 8.35 -6.98
N PRO A 97 8.65 9.64 -6.73
CA PRO A 97 8.36 10.67 -7.72
C PRO A 97 9.24 10.44 -8.96
N ASN A 98 8.64 10.61 -10.15
CA ASN A 98 9.32 10.50 -11.44
C ASN A 98 9.86 9.10 -11.81
N VAL A 99 9.40 8.03 -11.16
CA VAL A 99 9.66 6.66 -11.63
C VAL A 99 8.48 6.15 -12.46
N ASN A 100 8.75 5.21 -13.37
CA ASN A 100 7.71 4.57 -14.18
C ASN A 100 6.96 3.48 -13.38
N LEU A 101 6.16 3.91 -12.39
CA LEU A 101 5.44 3.04 -11.45
C LEU A 101 4.00 2.74 -11.89
N PHE A 102 3.75 1.48 -12.18
CA PHE A 102 2.42 0.88 -12.36
C PHE A 102 2.03 0.15 -11.08
N SER A 103 0.77 0.22 -10.67
CA SER A 103 0.33 -0.50 -9.46
C SER A 103 -1.12 -0.90 -9.56
N GLN A 104 -1.45 -2.05 -8.97
CA GLN A 104 -2.82 -2.51 -8.76
C GLN A 104 -3.62 -1.43 -8.03
N PRO A 105 -4.91 -1.21 -8.34
CA PRO A 105 -5.76 -0.37 -7.52
C PRO A 105 -5.95 -0.98 -6.11
N PRO A 106 -6.14 -0.17 -5.05
CA PRO A 106 -6.53 -0.71 -3.75
C PRO A 106 -7.79 -1.57 -3.86
N HIS A 107 -7.95 -2.52 -2.94
CA HIS A 107 -9.16 -3.33 -2.85
C HIS A 107 -10.43 -2.48 -2.79
N THR A 108 -11.50 -2.94 -3.42
CA THR A 108 -12.77 -2.19 -3.50
C THR A 108 -13.68 -2.44 -2.30
N ASN A 109 -13.31 -3.38 -1.43
CA ASN A 109 -14.06 -3.77 -0.25
C ASN A 109 -13.11 -4.23 0.87
N PRO A 110 -13.38 -3.85 2.14
CA PRO A 110 -12.60 -4.31 3.30
C PRO A 110 -12.39 -5.83 3.45
N ALA A 111 -13.28 -6.67 2.90
CA ALA A 111 -13.20 -8.12 3.03
C ALA A 111 -12.57 -8.83 1.82
N GLN A 112 -12.03 -8.08 0.86
CA GLN A 112 -11.43 -8.65 -0.34
C GLN A 112 -10.08 -9.31 0.00
N HIS A 113 -9.87 -10.54 -0.47
CA HIS A 113 -8.60 -11.26 -0.38
C HIS A 113 -7.75 -11.02 -1.63
N GLY A 114 -6.43 -11.05 -1.47
CA GLY A 114 -5.44 -10.82 -2.53
C GLY A 114 -4.20 -10.14 -1.97
N ILE A 115 -3.24 -9.80 -2.85
CA ILE A 115 -2.07 -9.02 -2.48
C ILE A 115 -2.54 -7.64 -2.01
N ASP A 116 -2.18 -7.26 -0.78
CA ASP A 116 -2.61 -5.98 -0.19
C ASP A 116 -2.13 -4.78 -1.03
N GLY A 117 -0.91 -4.86 -1.59
CA GLY A 117 -0.44 -3.92 -2.60
C GLY A 117 0.60 -4.52 -3.55
N LEU A 118 0.39 -4.32 -4.86
CA LEU A 118 1.33 -4.73 -5.90
C LEU A 118 1.71 -3.52 -6.78
N GLY A 119 3.02 -3.30 -6.95
CA GLY A 119 3.57 -2.27 -7.83
C GLY A 119 4.72 -2.79 -8.68
N VAL A 120 4.89 -2.22 -9.88
CA VAL A 120 5.96 -2.54 -10.81
C VAL A 120 6.62 -1.23 -11.25
N ILE A 121 7.94 -1.15 -11.07
CA ILE A 121 8.75 -0.04 -11.56
C ILE A 121 9.46 -0.53 -12.81
N LEU A 122 9.22 0.13 -13.95
CA LEU A 122 9.93 -0.14 -15.19
C LEU A 122 11.17 0.74 -15.36
N THR A 123 12.16 0.23 -16.07
CA THR A 123 13.24 1.04 -16.66
C THR A 123 12.72 1.84 -17.86
N THR A 124 13.59 2.64 -18.47
CA THR A 124 13.29 3.36 -19.72
C THR A 124 13.15 2.43 -20.92
N GLU A 125 13.69 1.21 -20.83
CA GLU A 125 13.65 0.15 -21.84
C GLU A 125 12.53 -0.87 -21.56
N ASN A 126 11.53 -0.48 -20.75
CA ASN A 126 10.40 -1.33 -20.37
C ASN A 126 10.77 -2.66 -19.68
N LYS A 127 11.94 -2.77 -19.05
CA LYS A 127 12.29 -3.92 -18.20
C LYS A 127 11.84 -3.69 -16.76
N ILE A 128 11.54 -4.76 -16.01
CA ILE A 128 11.19 -4.60 -14.60
C ILE A 128 12.46 -4.30 -13.80
N LYS A 129 12.50 -3.09 -13.24
CA LYS A 129 13.52 -2.69 -12.26
C LYS A 129 13.20 -3.23 -10.88
N ALA A 130 11.93 -3.19 -10.48
CA ALA A 130 11.48 -3.68 -9.18
C ALA A 130 10.00 -4.07 -9.18
N ILE A 131 9.67 -5.09 -8.39
CA ILE A 131 8.31 -5.51 -8.06
C ILE A 131 8.11 -5.23 -6.57
N ILE A 132 7.21 -4.31 -6.24
CA ILE A 132 6.85 -3.99 -4.85
C ILE A 132 5.68 -4.88 -4.45
N ILE A 133 5.89 -5.69 -3.41
CA ILE A 133 4.88 -6.57 -2.80
C ILE A 133 4.66 -6.06 -1.38
N ALA A 134 3.48 -5.53 -1.11
CA ALA A 134 3.11 -4.98 0.18
C ALA A 134 2.14 -5.89 0.91
N GLU A 135 2.39 -6.07 2.20
CA GLU A 135 1.50 -6.72 3.15
C GLU A 135 1.24 -5.76 4.31
N ASP A 136 0.00 -5.29 4.41
CA ASP A 136 -0.38 -4.17 5.27
C ASP A 136 -1.41 -4.63 6.30
N LYS A 137 -1.00 -4.70 7.58
CA LYS A 137 -1.86 -5.20 8.66
C LYS A 137 -2.19 -4.10 9.66
N TYR A 138 -3.50 -3.90 9.85
CA TYR A 138 -4.05 -3.16 10.98
C TYR A 138 -4.30 -4.18 12.12
N THR A 139 -3.55 -4.10 13.24
CA THR A 139 -3.54 -5.13 14.30
C THR A 139 -3.09 -4.59 15.67
N GLU A 140 -3.69 -5.09 16.75
CA GLU A 140 -3.29 -4.80 18.14
C GLU A 140 -2.14 -5.71 18.63
N ASN A 141 -1.82 -6.77 17.88
CA ASN A 141 -0.76 -7.74 18.21
C ASN A 141 0.32 -7.77 17.12
N PRO A 142 1.01 -6.63 16.87
CA PRO A 142 1.79 -6.43 15.65
C PRO A 142 2.93 -7.45 15.49
N ARG A 143 3.66 -7.79 16.56
CA ARG A 143 4.74 -8.79 16.47
C ARG A 143 4.22 -10.18 16.10
N LYS A 144 3.08 -10.59 16.68
CA LYS A 144 2.47 -11.89 16.43
C LYS A 144 1.96 -11.95 14.99
N THR A 145 1.21 -10.93 14.56
CA THR A 145 0.70 -10.81 13.19
C THR A 145 1.83 -10.86 12.16
N ILE A 146 2.93 -10.12 12.37
CA ILE A 146 4.09 -10.18 11.48
C ILE A 146 4.65 -11.62 11.40
N LYS A 147 4.82 -12.29 12.54
CA LYS A 147 5.40 -13.64 12.59
C LYS A 147 4.53 -14.68 11.89
N GLU A 148 3.22 -14.59 12.09
CA GLU A 148 2.27 -15.66 11.75
C GLU A 148 1.53 -15.42 10.43
N GLN A 149 1.58 -14.19 9.89
CA GLN A 149 0.86 -13.83 8.67
C GLN A 149 1.82 -13.24 7.63
N VAL A 150 2.53 -12.15 7.99
CA VAL A 150 3.35 -11.41 7.01
C VAL A 150 4.59 -12.22 6.57
N TRP A 151 5.36 -12.77 7.50
CA TRP A 151 6.56 -13.56 7.16
C TRP A 151 6.24 -14.84 6.38
N PRO A 152 5.22 -15.64 6.76
CA PRO A 152 4.83 -16.79 5.95
C PRO A 152 4.45 -16.40 4.51
N GLU A 153 3.69 -15.32 4.33
CA GLU A 153 3.25 -14.86 3.01
C GLU A 153 4.43 -14.40 2.14
N PHE A 154 5.34 -13.60 2.69
CA PHE A 154 6.58 -13.23 2.00
C PHE A 154 7.47 -14.43 1.67
N ASN A 155 7.52 -15.44 2.56
CA ASN A 155 8.24 -16.69 2.27
C ASN A 155 7.58 -17.47 1.12
N SER A 156 6.25 -17.54 1.07
CA SER A 156 5.52 -18.12 -0.06
C SER A 156 5.82 -17.40 -1.38
N PHE A 157 5.95 -16.07 -1.37
CA PHE A 157 6.46 -15.34 -2.53
C PHE A 157 7.90 -15.76 -2.88
N GLU A 158 8.84 -15.75 -1.94
CA GLU A 158 10.25 -16.15 -2.21
C GLU A 158 10.38 -17.59 -2.75
N LEU A 159 9.47 -18.50 -2.36
CA LEU A 159 9.42 -19.88 -2.84
C LEU A 159 8.71 -20.04 -4.19
N GLY A 160 8.13 -18.97 -4.73
CA GLY A 160 7.44 -18.98 -6.03
C GLY A 160 6.00 -19.50 -5.99
N GLU A 161 5.40 -19.72 -4.80
CA GLU A 161 4.04 -20.25 -4.66
C GLU A 161 2.97 -19.32 -5.27
N PHE A 162 3.28 -18.02 -5.35
CA PHE A 162 2.42 -16.99 -5.93
C PHE A 162 2.83 -16.53 -7.34
N ASP A 163 3.78 -17.22 -8.00
CA ASP A 163 4.34 -16.75 -9.27
C ASP A 163 3.28 -16.65 -10.39
N SER A 164 2.35 -17.60 -10.49
CA SER A 164 1.25 -17.52 -11.45
C SER A 164 0.32 -16.33 -11.20
N HIS A 165 0.14 -15.97 -9.93
CA HIS A 165 -0.63 -14.79 -9.54
C HIS A 165 0.12 -13.51 -9.89
N LEU A 166 1.44 -13.45 -9.62
CA LEU A 166 2.29 -12.32 -10.02
C LEU A 166 2.28 -12.12 -11.55
N VAL A 167 2.45 -13.19 -12.34
CA VAL A 167 2.37 -13.11 -13.80
C VAL A 167 1.04 -12.50 -14.23
N THR A 168 -0.09 -13.06 -13.77
CA THR A 168 -1.42 -12.58 -14.17
C THR A 168 -1.64 -11.11 -13.83
N GLN A 169 -1.26 -10.67 -12.63
CA GLN A 169 -1.48 -9.29 -12.19
C GLN A 169 -0.53 -8.31 -12.87
N ILE A 170 0.75 -8.67 -13.03
CA ILE A 170 1.75 -7.80 -13.63
C ILE A 170 1.46 -7.60 -15.12
N THR A 171 1.16 -8.65 -15.88
CA THR A 171 0.85 -8.51 -17.31
C THR A 171 -0.40 -7.66 -17.54
N ALA A 172 -1.42 -7.78 -16.69
CA ALA A 172 -2.59 -6.90 -16.72
C ALA A 172 -2.24 -5.42 -16.50
N LEU A 173 -1.32 -5.13 -15.56
CA LEU A 173 -0.82 -3.77 -15.31
C LEU A 173 -0.01 -3.21 -16.48
N LEU A 174 0.66 -4.09 -17.24
CA LEU A 174 1.54 -3.75 -18.35
C LEU A 174 0.86 -3.89 -19.72
N SER A 175 -0.48 -3.96 -19.77
CA SER A 175 -1.30 -4.07 -20.99
C SER A 175 -1.16 -2.95 -22.05
N HIS A 176 -0.28 -1.98 -21.81
CA HIS A 176 0.07 -0.94 -22.77
C HIS A 176 1.35 -1.25 -23.57
N LEU A 177 2.10 -2.28 -23.17
CA LEU A 177 3.27 -2.80 -23.88
C LEU A 177 2.84 -3.78 -24.98
N SER A 178 3.75 -4.11 -25.90
CA SER A 178 3.51 -5.16 -26.90
C SER A 178 3.56 -6.57 -26.29
N ASP A 179 2.97 -7.55 -26.98
CA ASP A 179 3.01 -8.95 -26.55
C ASP A 179 4.47 -9.45 -26.40
N ASP A 180 5.35 -9.13 -27.37
CA ASP A 180 6.78 -9.48 -27.30
C ASP A 180 7.49 -8.88 -26.08
N GLU A 181 7.17 -7.62 -25.71
CA GLU A 181 7.73 -6.98 -24.51
C GLU A 181 7.23 -7.67 -23.23
N VAL A 182 5.96 -8.06 -23.19
CA VAL A 182 5.36 -8.74 -22.05
C VAL A 182 5.93 -10.15 -21.89
N ASP A 183 6.09 -10.91 -22.98
CA ASP A 183 6.67 -12.25 -22.96
C ASP A 183 8.12 -12.21 -22.46
N ASP A 184 8.92 -11.25 -22.92
CA ASP A 184 10.28 -11.05 -22.41
C ASP A 184 10.30 -10.74 -20.90
N ILE A 185 9.39 -9.90 -20.41
CA ILE A 185 9.26 -9.59 -18.97
C ILE A 185 8.91 -10.85 -18.15
N ILE A 186 8.03 -11.72 -18.67
CA ILE A 186 7.67 -12.98 -18.01
C ILE A 186 8.91 -13.87 -17.91
N GLU A 187 9.59 -14.11 -19.03
CA GLU A 187 10.74 -15.01 -19.10
C GLU A 187 11.92 -14.50 -18.27
N ASN A 188 12.16 -13.20 -18.31
CA ASN A 188 13.39 -12.64 -17.78
C ASN A 188 13.22 -11.99 -16.40
N ASP A 189 12.07 -11.44 -16.03
CA ASP A 189 12.04 -10.51 -14.89
C ASP A 189 11.12 -10.91 -13.73
N ILE A 190 9.92 -11.43 -13.99
CA ILE A 190 8.90 -11.67 -12.94
C ILE A 190 9.37 -12.72 -11.91
N TYR A 191 10.05 -13.77 -12.38
CA TYR A 191 10.55 -14.86 -11.55
C TYR A 191 11.84 -14.51 -10.79
N LYS A 192 12.52 -13.41 -11.14
CA LYS A 192 13.74 -12.97 -10.44
C LYS A 192 13.38 -12.39 -9.08
N THR A 193 13.54 -13.19 -8.01
CA THR A 193 13.30 -12.74 -6.63
C THR A 193 14.15 -11.54 -6.24
N SER A 194 15.34 -11.36 -6.84
CA SER A 194 16.19 -10.16 -6.67
C SER A 194 15.51 -8.85 -7.08
N ASN A 195 14.52 -8.90 -7.97
CA ASN A 195 13.73 -7.73 -8.37
C ASN A 195 12.62 -7.41 -7.36
N ARG A 196 12.35 -8.28 -6.38
CA ARG A 196 11.25 -8.12 -5.43
C ARG A 196 11.66 -7.28 -4.22
N ILE A 197 10.86 -6.26 -3.96
CA ILE A 197 10.88 -5.43 -2.77
C ILE A 197 9.64 -5.79 -1.95
N TYR A 198 9.87 -6.33 -0.77
CA TYR A 198 8.83 -6.65 0.19
C TYR A 198 8.62 -5.46 1.12
N ARG A 199 7.37 -5.08 1.35
CA ARG A 199 7.00 -3.95 2.21
C ARG A 199 6.01 -4.40 3.28
N ALA A 200 6.44 -4.46 4.53
CA ALA A 200 5.55 -4.78 5.65
C ALA A 200 5.00 -3.49 6.29
N GLY A 201 3.72 -3.20 6.09
CA GLY A 201 3.03 -2.07 6.73
C GLY A 201 2.30 -2.49 7.99
N ILE A 202 2.56 -1.82 9.11
CA ILE A 202 1.97 -2.16 10.41
C ILE A 202 1.47 -0.93 11.16
N THR A 203 0.21 -1.02 11.60
CA THR A 203 -0.44 -0.07 12.49
C THR A 203 -1.57 -0.81 13.24
N PRO A 204 -2.20 -0.27 14.29
CA PRO A 204 -1.64 0.74 15.19
C PRO A 204 -0.35 0.27 15.85
N LEU A 205 0.56 1.22 16.07
CA LEU A 205 1.64 1.04 17.03
C LEU A 205 1.39 1.94 18.24
N ALA A 206 1.83 1.47 19.42
CA ALA A 206 1.78 2.29 20.62
C ALA A 206 2.57 3.59 20.40
N SER A 207 2.09 4.69 20.96
CA SER A 207 2.60 6.05 20.72
C SER A 207 4.06 6.31 21.12
N LYS A 208 4.74 5.33 21.74
CA LYS A 208 6.17 5.39 22.09
C LYS A 208 6.90 4.10 21.71
N PHE A 209 6.95 3.78 20.43
CA PHE A 209 7.89 2.77 19.93
C PHE A 209 9.30 3.38 19.85
N SER A 210 10.17 3.03 20.81
CA SER A 210 11.61 3.32 20.70
C SER A 210 12.21 2.61 19.48
N ALA A 211 13.37 3.08 19.03
CA ALA A 211 14.16 2.42 17.99
C ALA A 211 14.36 0.91 18.25
N GLU A 212 14.63 0.54 19.51
CA GLU A 212 14.81 -0.85 19.92
C GLU A 212 13.52 -1.67 19.78
N HIS A 213 12.37 -1.09 20.15
CA HIS A 213 11.08 -1.76 19.98
C HIS A 213 10.75 -2.00 18.51
N LYS A 214 11.05 -1.05 17.63
CA LYS A 214 10.84 -1.21 16.17
C LYS A 214 11.76 -2.29 15.58
N MET A 215 13.02 -2.37 16.01
CA MET A 215 13.91 -3.47 15.60
C MET A 215 13.39 -4.84 16.06
N LYS A 216 12.90 -4.94 17.31
CA LYS A 216 12.31 -6.19 17.82
C LYS A 216 11.04 -6.57 17.08
N LEU A 217 10.25 -5.58 16.64
CA LEU A 217 9.02 -5.78 15.90
C LEU A 217 9.26 -6.54 14.59
N PHE A 218 10.27 -6.14 13.83
CA PHE A 218 10.61 -6.73 12.53
C PHE A 218 11.69 -7.82 12.61
N LYS A 219 12.01 -8.33 13.80
CA LYS A 219 12.96 -9.43 13.96
C LYS A 219 12.54 -10.65 13.11
N GLY A 220 13.52 -11.21 12.38
CA GLY A 220 13.32 -12.37 11.49
C GLY A 220 13.04 -12.00 10.03
N TYR A 221 13.03 -10.71 9.68
CA TYR A 221 12.78 -10.30 8.29
C TYR A 221 13.85 -10.83 7.32
N SER A 222 15.12 -10.83 7.71
CA SER A 222 16.22 -11.41 6.90
C SER A 222 16.10 -12.93 6.68
N ASP A 223 15.38 -13.63 7.55
CA ASP A 223 15.23 -15.08 7.47
C ASP A 223 14.13 -15.45 6.47
N CYS A 224 13.12 -14.57 6.33
CA CYS A 224 12.00 -14.71 5.43
C CYS A 224 12.30 -14.13 4.02
N VAL A 225 13.00 -13.00 3.94
CA VAL A 225 13.48 -12.41 2.68
C VAL A 225 15.01 -12.42 2.72
N PRO A 226 15.65 -13.53 2.29
CA PRO A 226 17.08 -13.72 2.40
C PRO A 226 17.87 -12.83 1.43
N GLY A 227 19.18 -12.78 1.64
CA GLY A 227 20.12 -12.08 0.77
C GLY A 227 20.68 -10.79 1.35
N ILE A 228 21.78 -10.35 0.75
CA ILE A 228 22.58 -9.21 1.21
C ILE A 228 21.91 -7.86 0.93
N ASP A 229 21.03 -7.79 -0.07
CA ASP A 229 20.37 -6.56 -0.43
C ASP A 229 19.20 -6.26 0.52
N GLN A 230 19.48 -5.38 1.47
CA GLN A 230 18.50 -4.88 2.42
C GLN A 230 17.42 -4.01 1.77
N LEU A 231 17.64 -3.44 0.58
CA LEU A 231 16.64 -2.61 -0.10
C LEU A 231 15.38 -3.41 -0.45
N ARG A 232 15.50 -4.74 -0.54
CA ARG A 232 14.39 -5.69 -0.70
C ARG A 232 13.49 -5.79 0.55
N ARG A 233 13.95 -5.32 1.71
CA ARG A 233 13.24 -5.41 3.00
C ARG A 233 12.83 -4.02 3.45
N GLN A 234 11.59 -3.63 3.16
CA GLN A 234 11.03 -2.34 3.53
C GLN A 234 9.95 -2.50 4.59
N THR A 235 9.86 -1.52 5.48
CA THR A 235 8.82 -1.48 6.51
C THR A 235 8.15 -0.13 6.50
N LEU A 236 6.84 -0.12 6.74
CA LEU A 236 6.09 1.10 6.98
C LEU A 236 5.39 1.00 8.33
N THR A 237 5.52 2.05 9.12
CA THR A 237 4.80 2.19 10.39
C THR A 237 3.99 3.47 10.39
N PHE A 238 2.81 3.42 11.02
CA PHE A 238 1.99 4.59 11.27
C PHE A 238 1.54 4.56 12.73
N SER A 239 1.86 5.62 13.47
CA SER A 239 1.60 5.71 14.91
C SER A 239 0.79 6.96 15.21
N GLN A 240 -0.27 6.82 16.02
CA GLN A 240 -1.06 7.94 16.52
C GLN A 240 -1.43 7.70 17.98
N LEU A 241 -1.47 8.77 18.78
CA LEU A 241 -1.76 8.68 20.23
C LEU A 241 -3.12 8.02 20.51
N ASN A 242 -4.14 8.37 19.72
CA ASN A 242 -5.44 7.72 19.73
C ASN A 242 -5.83 7.39 18.29
N ILE A 243 -5.21 6.33 17.76
CA ILE A 243 -5.41 5.86 16.39
C ILE A 243 -6.90 5.63 16.06
N ARG A 244 -7.68 5.20 17.04
CA ARG A 244 -9.11 4.92 16.88
C ARG A 244 -9.92 6.17 16.62
N ASN A 245 -9.72 7.19 17.44
CA ASN A 245 -10.34 8.49 17.21
C ASN A 245 -9.80 9.15 15.94
N TRP A 246 -8.50 8.96 15.65
CA TRP A 246 -7.88 9.47 14.42
C TRP A 246 -8.53 8.86 13.17
N MET A 247 -8.74 7.54 13.14
CA MET A 247 -9.41 6.85 12.02
C MET A 247 -10.87 7.26 11.86
N ASP A 248 -11.60 7.50 12.95
CA ASP A 248 -12.97 8.04 12.89
C ASP A 248 -12.97 9.46 12.28
N THR A 249 -12.11 10.34 12.78
CA THR A 249 -11.95 11.71 12.26
C THR A 249 -11.57 11.68 10.78
N PHE A 250 -10.66 10.79 10.40
CA PHE A 250 -10.24 10.63 9.02
C PHE A 250 -11.39 10.15 8.13
N SER A 251 -12.16 9.17 8.58
CA SER A 251 -13.37 8.71 7.91
C SER A 251 -14.38 9.84 7.69
N ASP A 252 -14.58 10.69 8.69
CA ASP A 252 -15.49 11.84 8.58
C ASP A 252 -15.01 12.87 7.55
N GLU A 253 -13.71 13.17 7.50
CA GLU A 253 -13.14 14.05 6.47
C GLU A 253 -13.29 13.45 5.06
N ILE A 254 -13.18 12.13 4.92
CA ILE A 254 -13.44 11.45 3.64
C ILE A 254 -14.91 11.61 3.25
N ILE A 255 -15.84 11.38 4.18
CA ILE A 255 -17.28 11.55 3.92
C ILE A 255 -17.60 12.99 3.50
N LYS A 256 -17.06 13.99 4.22
CA LYS A 256 -17.21 15.40 3.85
C LYS A 256 -16.73 15.66 2.43
N PHE A 257 -15.56 15.13 2.04
CA PHE A 257 -15.08 15.26 0.68
C PHE A 257 -16.01 14.57 -0.34
N LEU A 258 -16.46 13.34 -0.07
CA LEU A 258 -17.37 12.61 -0.96
C LEU A 258 -18.67 13.38 -1.22
N GLU A 259 -19.22 14.04 -0.19
CA GLU A 259 -20.40 14.90 -0.32
C GLU A 259 -20.16 16.09 -1.26
N THR A 260 -18.95 16.69 -1.26
CA THR A 260 -18.61 17.75 -2.24
C THR A 260 -18.55 17.28 -3.69
N GLN A 261 -18.48 15.96 -3.92
CA GLN A 261 -18.43 15.37 -5.25
C GLN A 261 -19.81 15.06 -5.83
N ARG A 262 -20.90 15.34 -5.09
CA ARG A 262 -22.26 15.23 -5.60
C ARG A 262 -22.49 16.29 -6.68
N SER A 263 -23.00 15.84 -7.81
CA SER A 263 -23.56 16.70 -8.86
C SER A 263 -24.96 17.17 -8.50
#